data_AF-A0A0M4EUD0-F1
#
_entry.id   AF-A0A0M4EUD0-F1
#
_cell.length_a   1.000
_cell.length_b   1.000
_cell.length_c   1.000
_cell.angle_alpha   90.00
_cell.angle_beta   90.00
_cell.angle_gamma   90.00
#
_symmetry.space_group_name_H-M   'P 1'
#
loop_
_entity.id
_entity.type
_entity.pdbx_description
1 polymer ?
#
loop_
_entity_poly.entity_id
_entity_poly.type
_entity_poly.pdbx_seq_one_letter_code
_entity_poly.pdbx_strand_id
1 'polypeptide(L)'
;MADKCCRKHDHCRMYIPAMSNRYELFNYRPYTLSHCSCDRRFRTCLKMASDEDANTIGKLFFNVVQTQCFVLRAEHVCQERGTGADASKCFKEVVRQKAHLQKNKKF
;
A
#
# COMPACT_ATOMS: atom_id res chain seq x y z
N MET A 1 21.56 -10.29 7.92
CA MET A 1 21.14 -8.86 7.86
C MET A 1 19.66 -8.70 7.49
N ALA A 2 19.00 -9.75 7.00
CA ALA A 2 17.57 -9.77 6.68
C ALA A 2 16.63 -9.28 7.80
N ASP A 3 16.82 -9.71 9.05
CA ASP A 3 15.96 -9.32 10.19
C ASP A 3 15.86 -7.79 10.36
N LYS A 4 16.99 -7.07 10.21
CA LYS A 4 17.01 -5.61 10.27
C LYS A 4 16.17 -4.97 9.15
N CYS A 5 16.19 -5.54 7.95
CA CYS A 5 15.36 -5.09 6.84
C CYS A 5 13.87 -5.35 7.12
N CYS A 6 13.52 -6.54 7.63
CA CYS A 6 12.16 -6.91 7.99
C CYS A 6 11.60 -6.02 9.10
N ARG A 7 12.33 -5.86 10.22
CA ARG A 7 11.92 -4.98 11.32
C ARG A 7 11.68 -3.55 10.84
N LYS A 8 12.51 -3.02 9.95
CA LYS A 8 12.31 -1.67 9.39
C LYS A 8 11.07 -1.59 8.50
N HIS A 9 10.73 -2.66 7.79
CA HIS A 9 9.54 -2.76 6.96
C HIS A 9 8.26 -2.86 7.80
N ASP A 10 8.28 -3.65 8.87
CA ASP A 10 7.14 -3.81 9.80
C ASP A 10 6.76 -2.50 10.49
N HIS A 11 7.73 -1.62 10.75
CA HIS A 11 7.48 -0.28 11.31
C HIS A 11 7.03 0.77 10.25
N CYS A 12 6.57 0.34 9.07
CA CYS A 12 6.02 1.27 8.08
C CYS A 12 4.81 2.02 8.66
N ARG A 13 4.89 3.36 8.74
CA ARG A 13 3.82 4.20 9.31
C ARG A 13 2.52 4.16 8.51
N MET A 14 2.61 3.90 7.21
CA MET A 14 1.48 3.85 6.29
C MET A 14 1.25 2.41 5.85
N TYR A 15 0.27 1.78 6.47
CA TYR A 15 -0.10 0.39 6.21
C TYR A 15 -1.62 0.21 6.28
N ILE A 16 -2.14 -0.80 5.59
CA ILE A 16 -3.54 -1.24 5.66
C ILE A 16 -3.51 -2.70 6.13
N PRO A 17 -3.99 -3.01 7.34
CA PRO A 17 -3.99 -4.38 7.85
C PRO A 17 -4.75 -5.34 6.94
N ALA A 18 -4.49 -6.64 7.07
CA ALA A 18 -5.28 -7.68 6.42
C ALA A 18 -6.77 -7.54 6.81
N MET A 19 -7.67 -7.81 5.86
CA MET A 19 -9.12 -7.81 6.07
C MET A 19 -9.69 -6.55 6.74
N SER A 20 -9.07 -5.39 6.48
CA SER A 20 -9.41 -4.13 7.13
C SER A 20 -9.55 -2.98 6.11
N ASN A 21 -10.28 -1.93 6.48
CA ASN A 21 -10.41 -0.71 5.68
C ASN A 21 -9.50 0.39 6.21
N ARG A 22 -8.74 1.04 5.33
CA ARG A 22 -8.04 2.29 5.62
C ARG A 22 -7.81 3.06 4.32
N TYR A 23 -7.77 4.40 4.39
CA TYR A 23 -7.56 5.27 3.22
C TYR A 23 -8.54 5.00 2.08
N GLU A 24 -9.81 4.74 2.44
CA GLU A 24 -10.90 4.42 1.50
C GLU A 24 -10.62 3.21 0.60
N LEU A 25 -9.83 2.26 1.09
CA LEU A 25 -9.54 0.99 0.44
C LEU A 25 -9.70 -0.15 1.46
N PHE A 26 -10.54 -1.13 1.12
CA PHE A 26 -10.63 -2.38 1.85
C PHE A 26 -9.57 -3.38 1.36
N ASN A 27 -8.75 -3.87 2.27
CA ASN A 27 -7.71 -4.85 1.98
C ASN A 27 -8.25 -6.28 2.09
N TYR A 28 -8.76 -6.84 0.99
CA TYR A 28 -9.22 -8.23 0.92
C TYR A 28 -8.10 -9.29 1.01
N ARG A 29 -6.82 -8.88 1.05
CA ARG A 29 -5.70 -9.85 1.10
C ARG A 29 -5.47 -10.35 2.52
N PRO A 30 -4.97 -11.59 2.68
CA PRO A 30 -4.59 -12.15 3.99
C PRO A 30 -3.24 -11.63 4.50
N TYR A 31 -2.78 -10.47 4.01
CA TYR A 31 -1.52 -9.85 4.42
C TYR A 31 -1.67 -8.33 4.47
N THR A 32 -0.83 -7.69 5.28
CA THR A 32 -0.78 -6.22 5.40
C THR A 32 -0.25 -5.60 4.11
N LEU A 33 -0.96 -4.60 3.60
CA LEU A 33 -0.46 -3.74 2.53
C LEU A 33 0.37 -2.62 3.14
N SER A 34 1.56 -2.39 2.61
CA SER A 34 2.45 -1.30 3.00
C SER A 34 2.52 -0.25 1.90
N HIS A 35 2.89 0.98 2.25
CA HIS A 35 3.08 2.03 1.26
C HIS A 35 4.24 1.65 0.32
N CYS A 36 4.12 1.94 -0.98
CA CYS A 36 5.13 1.55 -1.99
C CYS A 36 6.53 2.15 -1.74
N SER A 37 6.67 3.19 -0.92
CA SER A 37 7.99 3.67 -0.48
C SER A 37 8.64 2.73 0.54
N CYS A 38 7.86 2.09 1.42
CA CYS A 38 8.34 1.09 2.38
C CYS A 38 8.82 -0.15 1.64
N ASP A 39 8.03 -0.69 0.71
CA ASP A 39 8.38 -1.90 -0.04
C ASP A 39 9.60 -1.68 -0.95
N ARG A 40 9.72 -0.51 -1.59
CA ARG A 40 10.93 -0.15 -2.35
C ARG A 40 12.18 -0.11 -1.48
N ARG A 41 12.10 0.51 -0.29
CA ARG A 41 13.22 0.55 0.66
C ARG A 41 13.55 -0.84 1.20
N PHE A 42 12.55 -1.66 1.45
CA PHE A 42 12.71 -3.04 1.89
C PHE A 42 13.45 -3.87 0.84
N ARG A 43 13.00 -3.81 -0.43
CA ARG A 43 13.68 -4.44 -1.56
C ARG A 43 15.15 -4.01 -1.67
N THR A 44 15.42 -2.71 -1.61
CA THR A 44 16.80 -2.20 -1.67
C THR A 44 17.63 -2.70 -0.49
N CYS A 45 17.08 -2.68 0.72
CA CYS A 45 17.76 -3.17 1.93
C CYS A 45 18.16 -4.64 1.79
N LEU A 46 17.23 -5.50 1.35
CA LEU A 46 17.49 -6.92 1.14
C LEU A 46 18.56 -7.16 0.06
N LYS A 47 18.54 -6.39 -1.05
CA LYS A 47 19.59 -6.48 -2.07
C LYS A 47 20.97 -6.09 -1.54
N MET A 48 21.04 -5.04 -0.74
CA MET A 48 22.30 -4.55 -0.15
C MET A 48 22.83 -5.45 0.97
N ALA A 49 21.95 -6.16 1.68
CA ALA A 49 22.35 -7.14 2.68
C ALA A 49 23.16 -8.30 2.07
N SER A 50 22.80 -8.70 0.84
CA SER A 50 23.52 -9.69 0.01
C SER A 50 23.81 -11.05 0.70
N ASP A 51 23.09 -11.37 1.78
CA ASP A 51 23.11 -12.69 2.42
C ASP A 51 22.01 -13.62 1.84
N GLU A 52 22.16 -14.93 2.04
CA GLU A 52 21.25 -15.95 1.49
C GLU A 52 19.81 -15.77 1.98
N ASP A 53 19.63 -15.49 3.28
CA ASP A 53 18.31 -15.26 3.88
C ASP A 53 17.62 -14.05 3.25
N ALA A 54 18.34 -12.94 3.08
CA ALA A 54 17.81 -11.73 2.48
C ALA A 54 17.37 -11.95 1.03
N ASN A 55 18.12 -12.76 0.27
CA ASN A 55 17.76 -13.13 -1.09
C ASN A 55 16.52 -14.02 -1.15
N THR A 56 16.41 -14.99 -0.25
CA THR A 56 15.25 -15.89 -0.15
C THR A 56 13.99 -15.12 0.23
N ILE A 57 14.06 -14.26 1.26
CA ILE A 57 12.94 -13.40 1.68
C ILE A 57 12.53 -12.46 0.54
N GLY A 58 13.51 -11.87 -0.15
CA GLY A 58 13.25 -11.01 -1.30
C GLY A 58 12.49 -11.72 -2.42
N LYS A 59 12.96 -12.89 -2.85
CA LYS A 59 12.30 -13.69 -3.89
C LYS A 59 10.90 -14.13 -3.45
N LEU A 60 10.73 -14.60 -2.21
CA LEU A 60 9.44 -15.01 -1.69
C LEU A 60 8.44 -13.86 -1.72
N PHE A 61 8.81 -12.69 -1.16
CA PHE A 61 7.92 -11.55 -1.04
C PHE A 61 7.56 -10.92 -2.41
N PHE A 62 8.56 -10.65 -3.25
CA PHE A 62 8.38 -9.86 -4.47
C PHE A 62 8.14 -10.68 -5.75
N ASN A 63 8.56 -11.96 -5.80
CA ASN A 63 8.47 -12.78 -7.01
C ASN A 63 7.43 -13.90 -6.88
N VAL A 64 7.35 -14.56 -5.71
CA VAL A 64 6.44 -15.70 -5.46
C VAL A 64 5.07 -15.22 -5.00
N VAL A 65 4.99 -14.52 -3.85
CA VAL A 65 3.73 -13.99 -3.32
C VAL A 65 3.25 -12.80 -4.14
N GLN A 66 4.18 -12.06 -4.76
CA GLN A 66 3.90 -10.87 -5.56
C GLN A 66 3.01 -9.87 -4.80
N THR A 67 3.39 -9.62 -3.54
CA THR A 67 2.66 -8.69 -2.67
C THR A 67 2.47 -7.36 -3.39
N GLN A 68 1.30 -6.76 -3.20
CA GLN A 68 1.02 -5.42 -3.70
C GLN A 68 1.36 -4.38 -2.63
N CYS A 69 1.60 -3.15 -3.08
CA CYS A 69 1.76 -1.99 -2.21
C CYS A 69 0.71 -0.94 -2.58
N PHE A 70 0.60 0.14 -1.82
CA PHE A 70 -0.27 1.26 -2.17
C PHE A 70 0.44 2.61 -2.16
N VAL A 71 -0.13 3.58 -2.88
CA VAL A 71 0.20 5.01 -2.76
C VAL A 71 -1.04 5.78 -2.35
N LEU A 72 -0.85 6.88 -1.63
CA LEU A 72 -1.93 7.83 -1.36
C LEU A 72 -2.01 8.87 -2.48
N ARG A 73 -3.21 9.13 -2.97
CA ARG A 73 -3.48 10.22 -3.90
C ARG A 73 -4.60 11.09 -3.35
N ALA A 74 -4.45 12.40 -3.52
CA ALA A 74 -5.50 13.36 -3.25
C ALA A 74 -6.57 13.26 -4.34
N GLU A 75 -7.81 13.02 -3.97
CA GLU A 75 -8.97 13.00 -4.86
C GLU A 75 -10.04 13.97 -4.37
N HIS A 76 -10.72 14.63 -5.32
CA HIS A 76 -11.91 15.41 -5.04
C HIS A 76 -13.10 14.47 -4.91
N VAL A 77 -13.71 14.45 -3.73
CA VAL A 77 -14.89 13.62 -3.44
C VAL A 77 -16.07 14.54 -3.18
N CYS A 78 -17.16 14.29 -3.88
CA CYS A 78 -18.42 14.99 -3.61
C CYS A 78 -18.98 14.55 -2.26
N GLN A 79 -19.04 15.49 -1.30
CA GLN A 79 -19.59 15.27 0.03
C GLN A 79 -21.11 15.42 0.04
N GLU A 80 -21.65 16.38 -0.72
CA GLU A 80 -23.08 16.70 -0.76
C GLU A 80 -23.56 16.72 -2.20
N ARG A 81 -24.51 15.82 -2.52
CA ARG A 81 -25.20 15.76 -3.81
C ARG A 81 -26.63 16.30 -3.67
N GLY A 82 -27.17 16.82 -4.77
CA GLY A 82 -28.58 17.16 -4.84
C GLY A 82 -29.51 15.95 -4.76
N THR A 83 -30.80 16.22 -4.67
CA THR A 83 -31.86 15.22 -4.61
C THR A 83 -32.82 15.41 -5.78
N GLY A 84 -33.59 14.37 -6.13
CA GLY A 84 -34.56 14.44 -7.22
C GLY A 84 -33.91 14.76 -8.56
N ALA A 85 -34.36 15.85 -9.21
CA ALA A 85 -33.84 16.30 -10.51
C ALA A 85 -32.34 16.68 -10.49
N ASP A 86 -31.81 17.05 -9.32
CA ASP A 86 -30.42 17.51 -9.17
C ASP A 86 -29.47 16.43 -8.61
N ALA A 87 -29.85 15.14 -8.65
CA ALA A 87 -29.05 14.05 -8.07
C ALA A 87 -27.62 13.92 -8.63
N SER A 88 -27.38 14.39 -9.85
CA SER A 88 -26.06 14.39 -10.49
C SER A 88 -25.19 15.58 -10.08
N LYS A 89 -25.76 16.64 -9.50
CA LYS A 89 -25.04 17.86 -9.15
C LYS A 89 -24.32 17.69 -7.81
N CYS A 90 -23.02 17.98 -7.80
CA CYS A 90 -22.26 18.09 -6.56
C CYS A 90 -22.32 19.53 -6.04
N PHE A 91 -22.79 19.72 -4.81
CA PHE A 91 -22.84 21.04 -4.17
C PHE A 91 -21.60 21.33 -3.34
N LYS A 92 -20.93 20.28 -2.83
CA LYS A 92 -19.74 20.44 -1.99
C LYS A 92 -18.73 19.35 -2.26
N GLU A 93 -17.53 19.74 -2.65
CA GLU A 93 -16.39 18.84 -2.82
C GLU A 93 -15.41 18.98 -1.66
N VAL A 94 -14.80 17.86 -1.29
CA VAL A 94 -13.72 17.79 -0.31
C VAL A 94 -12.57 16.98 -0.86
N VAL A 95 -11.33 17.37 -0.54
CA VAL A 95 -10.14 16.61 -0.92
C VAL A 95 -9.90 15.51 0.12
N ARG A 96 -9.77 14.26 -0.34
CA ARG A 96 -9.45 13.11 0.53
C ARG A 96 -8.24 12.35 0.01
N GLN A 97 -7.51 11.71 0.92
CA GLN A 97 -6.38 10.85 0.58
C GLN A 97 -6.86 9.41 0.43
N LYS A 98 -6.81 8.90 -0.81
CA LYS A 98 -7.25 7.54 -1.15
C LYS A 98 -6.08 6.66 -1.51
N ALA A 99 -6.12 5.39 -1.08
CA ALA A 99 -5.11 4.41 -1.43
C ALA A 99 -5.35 3.80 -2.82
N HIS A 100 -4.30 3.84 -3.65
CA HIS A 100 -4.25 3.18 -4.95
C HIS A 100 -3.22 2.07 -4.92
N LEU A 101 -3.67 0.87 -5.27
CA LEU A 101 -2.81 -0.31 -5.33
C LEU A 101 -1.85 -0.24 -6.51
N GLN A 102 -0.63 -0.73 -6.27
CA GLN A 102 0.38 -0.92 -7.30
C GLN A 102 1.03 -2.30 -7.14
N LYS A 103 1.56 -2.81 -8.25
CA LYS A 103 2.39 -4.01 -8.22
C LYS A 103 3.78 -3.64 -7.72
N ASN A 104 4.34 -4.43 -6.81
CA ASN A 104 5.73 -4.27 -6.45
C ASN A 104 6.67 -4.65 -7.60
N LYS A 105 7.87 -4.07 -7.62
CA LYS A 105 8.94 -4.50 -8.53
C LYS A 105 9.48 -5.85 -8.06
N LYS A 106 9.66 -6.78 -9.00
CA LYS A 106 10.30 -8.08 -8.76
C LYS A 106 11.67 -7.91 -8.09
N PHE A 107 12.01 -8.80 -7.16
CA PHE A 107 13.31 -8.84 -6.50
C PHE A 107 14.40 -9.05 -7.54
#